data_AF-A0A2V9LUL0-F1
#
_entry.id   AF-A0A2V9LUL0-F1
#
_cell.length_a   1.000
_cell.length_b   1.000
_cell.length_c   1.000
_cell.angle_alpha   90.00
_cell.angle_beta   90.00
_cell.angle_gamma   90.00
#
_symmetry.space_group_name_H-M   'P 1'
#
loop_
_entity.id
_entity.type
_entity.pdbx_description
1 polymer ?
#
loop_
_entity_poly.entity_id
_entity_poly.type
_entity_poly.pdbx_seq_one_letter_code
_entity_poly.pdbx_strand_id
1 'polypeptide(L)'
;MLPEFKNEPVLDFAQESTHRKQRDALELVQSQLGREYDLIIGDQHLKVSTKFTSINPSKRSEVIGVFQEGMPEHAARAVEAAYETYQTWKRASARERAEILFRAA
;
A
#
# COMPACT_ATOMS: atom_id res chain seq x y z
N MET A 1 14.91 22.34 -10.35
CA MET A 1 15.80 21.94 -9.23
C MET A 1 14.89 21.45 -8.12
N LEU A 2 15.18 20.30 -7.53
CA LEU A 2 14.39 19.79 -6.41
C LEU A 2 14.74 20.58 -5.14
N PRO A 3 13.78 20.81 -4.22
CA PRO A 3 14.10 21.40 -2.93
C PRO A 3 15.10 20.51 -2.18
N GLU A 4 15.86 21.12 -1.27
CA GLU A 4 16.71 20.38 -0.35
C GLU A 4 15.86 19.40 0.46
N PHE A 5 16.36 18.17 0.64
CA PHE A 5 15.68 17.15 1.42
C PHE A 5 15.44 17.65 2.84
N LYS A 6 14.20 17.49 3.33
CA LYS A 6 13.82 17.70 4.72
C LYS A 6 12.91 16.55 5.13
N ASN A 7 13.06 16.11 6.38
CA ASN A 7 12.17 15.11 6.95
C ASN A 7 10.74 15.65 7.02
N GLU A 8 9.76 14.76 6.84
CA GLU A 8 8.36 15.07 7.11
C GLU A 8 8.21 15.46 8.59
N PRO A 9 7.62 16.63 8.92
CA PRO A 9 7.46 17.07 10.30
C PRO A 9 6.56 16.12 11.09
N VAL A 10 6.92 15.88 12.35
CA VAL A 10 6.03 15.19 13.29
C VAL A 10 4.83 16.08 13.60
N LEU A 11 3.64 15.51 13.54
CA LEU A 11 2.41 16.23 13.84
C LEU A 11 2.24 16.45 15.35
N ASP A 12 1.87 17.67 15.73
CA ASP A 12 1.49 18.02 17.11
C ASP A 12 -0.01 17.75 17.33
N PHE A 13 -0.32 16.67 18.04
CA PHE A 13 -1.70 16.29 18.37
C PHE A 13 -2.30 17.05 19.55
N ALA A 14 -1.54 17.92 20.23
CA ALA A 14 -2.11 18.88 21.17
C ALA A 14 -2.91 19.99 20.46
N GLN A 15 -2.64 20.20 19.17
CA GLN A 15 -3.40 21.12 18.33
C GLN A 15 -4.75 20.50 17.94
N GLU A 16 -5.83 21.20 18.24
CA GLU A 16 -7.20 20.71 17.98
C GLU A 16 -7.45 20.44 16.48
N SER A 17 -6.81 21.19 15.57
CA SER A 17 -6.91 20.94 14.13
C SER A 17 -6.31 19.60 13.72
N THR A 18 -5.14 19.26 14.24
CA THR A 18 -4.47 17.96 14.01
C THR A 18 -5.28 16.82 14.62
N HIS A 19 -5.70 17.00 15.87
CA HIS A 19 -6.50 16.00 16.59
C HIS A 19 -7.83 15.72 15.89
N ARG A 20 -8.50 16.75 15.36
CA ARG A 20 -9.73 16.58 14.57
C ARG A 20 -9.49 15.78 13.29
N LYS A 21 -8.46 16.14 12.50
CA LYS A 21 -8.09 15.39 11.28
C LYS A 21 -7.81 13.92 11.56
N GLN A 22 -7.20 13.61 12.71
CA GLN A 22 -6.98 12.23 13.13
C GLN A 22 -8.29 11.49 13.39
N ARG A 23 -9.22 12.09 14.13
CA ARG A 23 -10.54 11.50 14.39
C ARG A 23 -11.29 11.24 13.09
N ASP A 24 -11.34 12.22 12.20
CA ASP A 24 -12.00 12.09 10.89
C ASP A 24 -11.37 10.95 10.07
N ALA A 25 -10.04 10.84 10.09
CA ALA A 25 -9.32 9.75 9.41
C ALA A 25 -9.62 8.38 10.04
N LEU A 26 -9.72 8.29 11.37
CA LEU A 26 -10.09 7.06 12.07
C LEU A 26 -11.51 6.63 11.73
N GLU A 27 -12.47 7.56 11.74
CA GLU A 27 -13.87 7.30 11.34
C GLU A 27 -13.94 6.81 9.88
N LEU A 28 -13.20 7.46 8.98
CA LEU A 28 -13.12 7.05 7.58
C LEU A 28 -12.55 5.64 7.44
N VAL A 29 -11.46 5.30 8.12
CA VAL A 29 -10.87 3.95 8.07
C VAL A 29 -11.80 2.92 8.70
N GLN A 30 -12.49 3.27 9.79
CA GLN A 30 -13.50 2.40 10.41
C GLN A 30 -14.63 2.04 9.43
N SER A 31 -15.07 2.99 8.59
CA SER A 31 -16.08 2.74 7.56
C SER A 31 -15.62 1.78 6.45
N GLN A 32 -14.31 1.50 6.38
CA GLN A 32 -13.68 0.68 5.34
C GLN A 32 -13.18 -0.66 5.87
N LEU A 33 -13.40 -0.99 7.14
CA LEU A 33 -12.95 -2.25 7.71
C LEU A 33 -13.63 -3.44 7.04
N GLY A 34 -12.90 -4.56 6.96
CA GLY A 34 -13.38 -5.80 6.34
C GLY A 34 -13.34 -5.78 4.81
N ARG A 35 -12.81 -4.72 4.19
CA ARG A 35 -12.57 -4.69 2.74
C ARG A 35 -11.67 -5.83 2.30
N GLU A 36 -11.96 -6.36 1.13
CA GLU A 36 -11.16 -7.37 0.45
C GLU A 36 -10.16 -6.69 -0.50
N TYR A 37 -8.92 -7.16 -0.47
CA TYR A 37 -7.82 -6.68 -1.30
C TYR A 37 -7.27 -7.82 -2.15
N ASP A 38 -7.13 -7.56 -3.44
CA ASP A 38 -6.67 -8.50 -4.46
C ASP A 38 -5.14 -8.64 -4.45
N LEU A 39 -4.60 -9.76 -4.96
CA LEU A 39 -3.18 -9.81 -5.34
C LEU A 39 -2.95 -8.86 -6.52
N ILE A 40 -1.80 -8.19 -6.54
CA ILE A 40 -1.37 -7.40 -7.69
C ILE A 40 -0.14 -8.06 -8.29
N ILE A 41 -0.27 -8.56 -9.52
CA ILE A 41 0.82 -9.18 -10.29
C ILE A 41 0.90 -8.49 -11.64
N GLY A 42 1.98 -7.75 -11.88
CA GLY A 42 2.07 -6.86 -13.03
C GLY A 42 1.01 -5.76 -12.95
N ASP A 43 0.16 -5.68 -13.98
CA ASP A 43 -1.00 -4.77 -14.06
C ASP A 43 -2.33 -5.43 -13.66
N GLN A 44 -2.29 -6.70 -13.22
CA GLN A 44 -3.50 -7.48 -12.93
C GLN A 44 -3.85 -7.50 -11.45
N HIS A 45 -5.14 -7.31 -11.17
CA HIS A 45 -5.76 -7.60 -9.88
C HIS A 45 -6.34 -9.01 -9.91
N LEU A 46 -5.88 -9.87 -9.01
CA LEU A 46 -6.21 -11.30 -9.00
C LEU A 46 -6.85 -11.69 -7.67
N LYS A 47 -8.02 -12.33 -7.76
CA LYS A 47 -8.64 -13.06 -6.66
C LYS A 47 -8.24 -14.52 -6.72
N VAL A 48 -8.02 -15.11 -5.55
CA VAL A 48 -7.66 -16.53 -5.42
C VAL A 48 -8.64 -17.22 -4.49
N SER A 49 -8.57 -18.56 -4.44
CA SER A 49 -9.51 -19.36 -3.65
C SER A 49 -9.30 -19.20 -2.14
N THR A 50 -8.05 -19.03 -1.71
CA THR A 50 -7.63 -18.90 -0.31
C THR A 50 -7.46 -17.44 0.09
N LYS A 51 -7.85 -17.12 1.32
CA LYS A 51 -7.79 -15.76 1.88
C LYS A 51 -7.40 -15.82 3.34
N PHE A 52 -6.80 -14.75 3.83
CA PHE A 52 -6.53 -14.55 5.25
C PHE A 52 -7.05 -13.20 5.74
N THR A 53 -7.37 -13.13 7.03
CA THR A 53 -7.87 -11.91 7.68
C THR A 53 -6.78 -11.24 8.48
N SER A 54 -6.59 -9.93 8.30
CA SER A 54 -5.84 -9.09 9.23
C SER A 54 -6.78 -8.57 10.30
N ILE A 55 -6.43 -8.73 11.58
CA ILE A 55 -7.30 -8.43 12.71
C ILE A 55 -6.78 -7.25 13.53
N ASN A 56 -7.69 -6.53 14.19
CA ASN A 56 -7.33 -5.46 15.11
C ASN A 56 -6.70 -6.05 16.39
N PRO A 57 -5.43 -5.76 16.71
CA PRO A 57 -4.79 -6.30 17.92
C PRO A 57 -5.44 -5.80 19.22
N SER A 58 -6.05 -4.61 19.20
CA SER A 58 -6.78 -4.03 20.34
C SER A 58 -8.19 -4.62 20.52
N LYS A 59 -8.73 -5.28 19.49
CA LYS A 59 -10.06 -5.89 19.48
C LYS A 59 -10.09 -7.08 18.51
N ARG A 60 -9.67 -8.25 18.98
CA ARG A 60 -9.41 -9.43 18.13
C ARG A 60 -10.62 -9.96 17.33
N SER A 61 -11.85 -9.59 17.72
CA SER A 61 -13.07 -9.93 16.97
C SER A 61 -13.33 -9.01 15.76
N GLU A 62 -12.54 -7.95 15.59
CA GLU A 62 -12.69 -6.98 14.51
C GLU A 62 -11.68 -7.23 13.39
N VAL A 63 -12.20 -7.47 12.19
CA VAL A 63 -11.40 -7.69 10.98
C VAL A 63 -11.08 -6.34 10.35
N ILE A 64 -9.79 -6.02 10.18
CA ILE A 64 -9.33 -4.81 9.50
C ILE A 64 -9.49 -4.96 7.99
N GLY A 65 -9.04 -6.09 7.45
CA GLY A 65 -9.09 -6.36 6.02
C GLY A 65 -8.91 -7.83 5.70
N VAL A 66 -9.38 -8.22 4.52
CA VAL A 66 -9.27 -9.58 3.98
C VAL A 66 -8.34 -9.54 2.78
N PHE A 67 -7.35 -10.41 2.75
CA PHE A 67 -6.32 -10.44 1.72
C PHE A 67 -6.30 -11.81 1.04
N GLN A 68 -6.03 -11.83 -0.26
CA GLN A 68 -5.81 -13.06 -0.99
C GLN A 68 -4.53 -13.76 -0.50
N GLU A 69 -4.59 -15.07 -0.33
CA GLU A 69 -3.44 -15.90 0.02
C GLU A 69 -2.88 -16.55 -1.25
N GLY A 70 -1.78 -16.00 -1.76
CA GLY A 70 -1.13 -16.51 -2.97
C GLY A 70 -0.47 -17.86 -2.76
N MET A 71 -0.70 -18.78 -3.71
CA MET A 71 -0.05 -20.08 -3.81
C MET A 71 1.26 -20.01 -4.63
N PRO A 72 2.13 -21.04 -4.60
CA PRO A 72 3.45 -21.01 -5.27
C PRO A 72 3.42 -20.59 -6.75
N GLU A 73 2.38 -20.95 -7.49
CA GLU A 73 2.17 -20.55 -8.88
C GLU A 73 1.97 -19.04 -9.05
N HIS A 74 1.35 -18.36 -8.08
CA HIS A 74 1.21 -16.90 -8.08
C HIS A 74 2.56 -16.24 -7.82
N ALA A 75 3.37 -16.80 -6.93
CA ALA A 75 4.73 -16.31 -6.70
C ALA A 75 5.60 -16.46 -7.95
N ALA A 76 5.52 -17.60 -8.64
CA ALA A 76 6.22 -17.82 -9.92
C ALA A 76 5.81 -16.79 -10.98
N ARG A 77 4.49 -16.57 -11.16
CA ARG A 77 3.95 -15.53 -12.06
C ARG A 77 4.42 -14.12 -11.69
N ALA A 78 4.49 -13.80 -10.40
CA ALA A 78 4.97 -12.50 -9.92
C ALA A 78 6.45 -12.27 -10.26
N VAL A 79 7.29 -13.30 -10.10
CA VAL A 79 8.72 -13.23 -10.46
C VAL A 79 8.89 -13.06 -11.97
N GLU A 80 8.14 -13.80 -12.78
CA GLU A 80 8.18 -13.68 -14.24
C GLU A 80 7.77 -12.27 -14.70
N ALA A 81 6.62 -11.76 -14.24
CA ALA A 81 6.15 -10.41 -14.55
C ALA A 81 7.15 -9.33 -14.13
N ALA A 82 7.78 -9.48 -12.96
CA ALA A 82 8.82 -8.57 -12.50
C ALA A 82 10.07 -8.62 -13.39
N TYR A 83 10.50 -9.82 -13.82
CA TYR A 83 11.67 -9.99 -14.68
C TYR A 83 11.45 -9.44 -16.10
N GLU A 84 10.26 -9.60 -16.65
CA GLU A 84 9.87 -9.01 -17.93
C GLU A 84 9.85 -7.49 -17.85
N THR A 85 9.17 -6.93 -16.83
CA THR A 85 9.10 -5.49 -16.60
C THR A 85 10.49 -4.88 -16.36
N TYR A 86 11.37 -5.63 -15.69
CA TYR A 86 12.76 -5.19 -15.46
C TYR A 86 13.50 -4.89 -16.77
N GLN A 87 13.21 -5.59 -17.87
CA GLN A 87 13.91 -5.37 -19.15
C GLN A 87 13.74 -3.95 -19.70
N THR A 88 12.58 -3.32 -19.44
CA THR A 88 12.31 -1.92 -19.80
C THR A 88 12.63 -0.99 -18.64
N TRP A 89 12.25 -1.35 -17.41
CA TRP A 89 12.46 -0.51 -16.22
C TRP A 89 13.93 -0.20 -15.94
N LYS A 90 14.84 -1.17 -16.19
CA LYS A 90 16.29 -0.95 -16.01
C LYS A 90 16.87 0.11 -16.94
N ARG A 91 16.18 0.42 -18.04
CA ARG A 91 16.56 1.43 -19.04
C ARG A 91 15.95 2.81 -18.76
N ALA A 92 14.97 2.91 -17.87
CA ALA A 92 14.43 4.20 -17.44
C ALA A 92 15.58 5.05 -16.86
N SER A 93 15.58 6.35 -17.14
CA SER A 93 16.55 7.25 -16.57
C SER A 93 16.39 7.35 -15.05
N ALA A 94 17.47 7.68 -14.35
CA ALA A 94 17.39 7.94 -12.92
C ALA A 94 16.37 9.04 -12.59
N ARG A 95 16.21 10.02 -13.49
CA ARG A 95 15.23 11.09 -13.37
C ARG A 95 13.79 10.57 -13.42
N GLU A 96 13.43 9.79 -14.42
CA GLU A 96 12.06 9.23 -14.55
C GLU A 96 11.71 8.35 -13.35
N ARG A 97 12.67 7.53 -12.88
CA ARG A 97 12.48 6.74 -11.66
C ARG A 97 12.26 7.63 -10.45
N ALA A 98 13.07 8.66 -10.26
CA ALA A 98 12.91 9.60 -9.15
C ALA A 98 11.58 10.36 -9.22
N GLU A 99 11.13 10.79 -10.41
CA GLU A 99 9.84 11.46 -10.60
C GLU A 99 8.66 10.58 -10.16
N ILE A 100 8.72 9.26 -10.36
CA ILE A 100 7.71 8.32 -9.85
C ILE A 100 7.70 8.32 -8.31
N LEU A 101 8.87 8.32 -7.67
CA LEU A 101 8.97 8.37 -6.21
C LEU A 101 8.42 9.70 -5.67
N PHE A 102 8.69 10.83 -6.32
CA PHE A 102 8.16 12.14 -5.91
C PHE A 102 6.65 12.29 -6.10
N ARG A 103 6.04 11.59 -7.05
CA ARG A 103 4.57 11.58 -7.20
C ARG A 103 3.88 10.69 -6.18
N ALA A 104 4.58 9.68 -5.65
CA ALA A 104 4.05 8.74 -4.67
C ALA A 104 4.17 9.27 -3.22
N ALA A 105 5.11 10.18 -2.97
CA ALA A 105 5.28 10.90 -1.71
C ALA A 105 4.22 12.00 -1.55
#